data_AF-A0A7S3AFM7-F1
#
_entry.id   AF-A0A7S3AFM7-F1
#
_cell.length_a   1.000
_cell.length_b   1.000
_cell.length_c   1.000
_cell.angle_alpha   90.00
_cell.angle_beta   90.00
_cell.angle_gamma   90.00
#
_symmetry.space_group_name_H-M   'P 1'
#
loop_
_entity.id
_entity.type
_entity.pdbx_description
1 polymer ?
#
loop_
_entity_poly.entity_id
_entity_poly.type
_entity_poly.pdbx_seq_one_letter_code
_entity_poly.pdbx_strand_id
1 'polypeptide(L)'
;MVHEARRKRKKAEKLARDSPISKELLLQILNKSAEASKAVIERIRVEVRKIQQQRSLSDDQTHQLFQQNFEHSLDQLIGAIRNQHRVSEKAMDSSFKQHQSDPDVRAAIQNMRLLSGAAPAAPQQAAAASGAGDGVPPELTRDKLREIMTFNAVTLEKELKPIRKQIEEIRKKQPEAQINPQVLASLQKRISEQVETRYGVNDAQVMAAVEEFGAREDPAFKDILTRIANTFTEALQ
;
A
#
# COMPACT_ATOMS: atom_id res chain seq x y z
N MET A 1 -9.85 22.99 47.50
CA MET A 1 -10.89 22.94 46.45
C MET A 1 -10.49 23.60 45.11
N VAL A 2 -9.82 24.77 45.08
CA VAL A 2 -9.48 25.48 43.83
C VAL A 2 -8.52 24.69 42.90
N HIS A 3 -7.53 23.99 43.46
CA HIS A 3 -6.60 23.14 42.68
C HIS A 3 -7.28 21.93 42.03
N GLU A 4 -8.34 21.40 42.64
CA GLU A 4 -9.05 20.24 42.14
C GLU A 4 -10.00 20.62 40.98
N ALA A 5 -10.70 21.75 41.10
CA ALA A 5 -11.50 22.33 40.01
C ALA A 5 -10.62 22.73 38.81
N ARG A 6 -9.44 23.31 39.05
CA ARG A 6 -8.47 23.64 38.00
C ARG A 6 -7.90 22.39 37.32
N ARG A 7 -7.65 21.31 38.06
CA ARG A 7 -7.26 20.01 37.50
C ARG A 7 -8.38 19.37 36.68
N LYS A 8 -9.63 19.37 37.18
CA LYS A 8 -10.79 18.82 36.46
C LYS A 8 -11.07 19.59 35.17
N ARG A 9 -11.02 20.92 35.21
CA ARG A 9 -11.19 21.78 34.02
C ARG A 9 -10.09 21.52 32.99
N LYS A 10 -8.82 21.48 33.41
CA LYS A 10 -7.68 21.19 32.52
C LYS A 10 -7.75 19.77 31.93
N LYS A 11 -8.32 18.81 32.67
CA LYS A 11 -8.54 17.43 32.20
C LYS A 11 -9.69 17.35 31.19
N ALA A 12 -10.79 18.08 31.41
CA ALA A 12 -11.91 18.17 30.48
C ALA A 12 -11.52 18.90 29.17
N GLU A 13 -10.75 19.98 29.26
CA GLU A 13 -10.22 20.70 28.09
C GLU A 13 -9.25 19.85 27.27
N LYS A 14 -8.43 19.04 27.94
CA LYS A 14 -7.55 18.07 27.30
C LYS A 14 -8.35 16.95 26.64
N LEU A 15 -9.39 16.44 27.31
CA LEU A 15 -10.28 15.41 26.75
C LEU A 15 -11.05 15.92 25.52
N ALA A 16 -11.51 17.17 25.54
CA ALA A 16 -12.17 17.81 24.40
C ALA A 16 -11.20 18.04 23.23
N ARG A 17 -9.94 18.40 23.51
CA ARG A 17 -8.89 18.50 22.48
C ARG A 17 -8.42 17.17 21.93
N ASP A 18 -8.50 16.12 22.73
CA ASP A 18 -8.14 14.75 22.36
C ASP A 18 -9.35 13.95 21.82
N SER A 19 -10.53 14.60 21.72
CA SER A 19 -11.71 13.99 21.13
C SER A 19 -11.51 13.80 19.62
N PRO A 20 -12.03 12.71 19.03
CA PRO A 20 -11.89 12.45 17.62
C PRO A 20 -12.46 13.61 16.79
N ILE A 21 -11.70 14.01 15.78
CA ILE A 21 -12.09 15.00 14.77
C ILE A 21 -13.09 14.38 13.79
N SER A 22 -13.89 15.23 13.15
CA SER A 22 -14.81 14.77 12.11
C SER A 22 -14.08 14.19 10.91
N LYS A 23 -14.73 13.25 10.21
CA LYS A 23 -14.26 12.66 8.94
C LYS A 23 -13.81 13.74 7.95
N GLU A 24 -14.60 14.79 7.79
CA GLU A 24 -14.32 15.89 6.85
C GLU A 24 -13.01 16.60 7.18
N LEU A 25 -12.75 16.87 8.47
CA LEU A 25 -11.52 17.53 8.90
C LEU A 25 -10.31 16.59 8.75
N LEU A 26 -10.48 15.29 9.01
CA LEU A 26 -9.45 14.29 8.80
C LEU A 26 -9.06 14.18 7.32
N LEU A 27 -10.05 14.08 6.42
CA LEU A 27 -9.83 14.06 4.98
C LEU A 27 -9.21 15.36 4.48
N GLN A 28 -9.63 16.51 5.00
CA GLN A 28 -9.04 17.79 4.65
C GLN A 28 -7.57 17.88 5.03
N ILE A 29 -7.19 17.42 6.23
CA ILE A 29 -5.80 17.36 6.67
C ILE A 29 -4.99 16.42 5.77
N LEU A 30 -5.52 15.23 5.46
CA LEU A 30 -4.85 14.25 4.61
C LEU A 30 -4.66 14.75 3.18
N ASN A 31 -5.70 15.32 2.56
CA ASN A 31 -5.63 15.86 1.20
C ASN A 31 -4.67 17.04 1.12
N LYS A 32 -4.71 17.97 2.08
CA LYS A 32 -3.78 19.10 2.14
C LYS A 32 -2.33 18.61 2.36
N SER A 33 -2.16 17.55 3.14
CA SER A 33 -0.84 16.91 3.32
C SER A 33 -0.38 16.23 2.04
N ALA A 34 -1.27 15.60 1.27
CA ALA A 34 -0.96 15.00 -0.02
C ALA A 34 -0.55 16.03 -1.06
N GLU A 35 -1.26 17.14 -1.15
CA GLU A 35 -0.89 18.26 -2.03
C GLU A 35 0.48 18.84 -1.67
N ALA A 36 0.70 19.13 -0.39
CA ALA A 36 1.97 19.68 0.07
C ALA A 36 3.13 18.66 -0.01
N SER A 37 2.83 17.35 0.08
CA SER A 37 3.84 16.30 -0.03
C SER A 37 4.48 16.22 -1.42
N LYS A 38 3.77 16.62 -2.50
CA LYS A 38 4.33 16.67 -3.85
C LYS A 38 5.58 17.57 -3.94
N ALA A 39 5.53 18.72 -3.29
CA ALA A 39 6.67 19.64 -3.23
C ALA A 39 7.83 19.06 -2.39
N VAL A 40 7.50 18.33 -1.32
CA VAL A 40 8.47 17.65 -0.47
C VAL A 40 9.17 16.52 -1.23
N ILE A 41 8.44 15.73 -2.02
CA ILE A 41 8.98 14.65 -2.86
C ILE A 41 10.02 15.18 -3.83
N GLU A 42 9.69 16.26 -4.55
CA GLU A 42 10.62 16.84 -5.53
C GLU A 42 11.90 17.36 -4.85
N ARG A 43 11.76 17.99 -3.68
CA ARG A 43 12.92 18.41 -2.89
C ARG A 43 13.80 17.22 -2.47
N ILE A 44 13.18 16.15 -1.97
CA ILE A 44 13.90 14.95 -1.53
C ILE A 44 14.54 14.23 -2.72
N ARG A 45 13.87 14.16 -3.89
CA ARG A 45 14.46 13.58 -5.11
C ARG A 45 15.73 14.31 -5.52
N VAL A 46 15.72 15.64 -5.47
CA VAL A 46 16.90 16.45 -5.78
C VAL A 46 18.02 16.19 -4.77
N GLU A 47 17.69 16.14 -3.48
CA GLU A 47 18.66 15.90 -2.41
C GLU A 47 19.26 14.49 -2.46
N VAL A 48 18.43 13.47 -2.66
CA VAL A 48 18.86 12.07 -2.81
C VAL A 48 19.72 11.88 -4.05
N ARG A 49 19.37 12.47 -5.20
CA ARG A 49 20.23 12.43 -6.40
C ARG A 49 21.59 13.09 -6.15
N LYS A 50 21.61 14.22 -5.41
CA LYS A 50 22.86 14.89 -5.05
C LYS A 50 23.73 13.98 -4.17
N ILE A 51 23.13 13.31 -3.19
CA ILE A 51 23.83 12.37 -2.30
C ILE A 51 24.28 11.12 -3.07
N GLN A 52 23.45 10.60 -3.97
CA GLN A 52 23.79 9.47 -4.85
C GLN A 52 25.03 9.78 -5.70
N GLN A 53 25.08 10.96 -6.31
CA GLN A 53 26.24 11.41 -7.10
C GLN A 53 27.49 11.65 -6.24
N GLN A 54 27.33 12.15 -5.01
CA GLN A 54 28.45 12.43 -4.11
C GLN A 54 29.03 11.17 -3.44
N ARG A 55 28.20 10.17 -3.18
CA ARG A 55 28.56 8.96 -2.42
C ARG A 55 28.58 7.69 -3.25
N SER A 56 28.29 7.79 -4.56
CA SER A 56 28.18 6.64 -5.48
C SER A 56 27.30 5.52 -4.90
N LEU A 57 26.13 5.90 -4.35
CA LEU A 57 25.20 4.96 -3.74
C LEU A 57 24.59 4.03 -4.80
N SER A 58 24.38 2.77 -4.44
CA SER A 58 23.59 1.86 -5.28
C SER A 58 22.14 2.31 -5.36
N ASP A 59 21.41 1.81 -6.35
CA ASP A 59 19.99 2.14 -6.53
C ASP A 59 19.15 1.73 -5.30
N ASP A 60 19.47 0.59 -4.68
CA ASP A 60 18.82 0.13 -3.45
C ASP A 60 19.06 1.08 -2.26
N GLN A 61 20.30 1.54 -2.08
CA GLN A 61 20.65 2.49 -1.02
C GLN A 61 20.02 3.87 -1.25
N THR A 62 19.95 4.28 -2.52
CA THR A 62 19.30 5.52 -2.94
C THR A 62 17.80 5.48 -2.66
N HIS A 63 17.16 4.34 -2.93
CA HIS A 63 15.74 4.12 -2.65
C HIS A 63 15.44 4.10 -1.15
N GLN A 64 16.27 3.44 -0.35
CA GLN A 64 16.14 3.46 1.12
C GLN A 64 16.30 4.86 1.70
N LEU A 65 17.30 5.61 1.23
CA LEU A 65 17.52 6.99 1.66
C LEU A 65 16.35 7.90 1.28
N PHE A 66 15.77 7.70 0.09
CA PHE A 66 14.57 8.39 -0.34
C PHE A 66 13.38 8.09 0.58
N GLN A 67 13.10 6.82 0.86
CA GLN A 67 12.00 6.42 1.75
C GLN A 67 12.16 7.02 3.16
N GLN A 68 13.36 6.92 3.75
CA GLN A 68 13.61 7.44 5.09
C GLN A 68 13.43 8.96 5.17
N ASN A 69 13.99 9.70 4.21
CA ASN A 69 13.84 11.16 4.15
C ASN A 69 12.38 11.57 3.90
N PHE A 70 11.66 10.79 3.09
CA PHE A 70 10.26 11.04 2.79
C PHE A 70 9.38 10.81 4.02
N GLU A 71 9.51 9.69 4.71
CA GLU A 71 8.74 9.40 5.93
C GLU A 71 8.96 10.48 6.98
N HIS A 72 10.22 10.87 7.22
CA HIS A 72 10.54 11.92 8.18
C HIS A 72 9.93 13.27 7.79
N SER A 73 10.00 13.65 6.51
CA SER A 73 9.46 14.93 6.04
C SER A 73 7.93 14.93 6.01
N LEU A 74 7.31 13.79 5.71
CA LEU A 74 5.86 13.63 5.71
C LEU A 74 5.30 13.68 7.12
N ASP A 75 5.95 13.07 8.10
CA ASP A 75 5.55 13.17 9.51
C ASP A 75 5.63 14.61 10.02
N GLN A 76 6.71 15.33 9.69
CA GLN A 76 6.83 16.77 10.00
C GLN A 76 5.72 17.59 9.33
N LEU A 77 5.40 17.30 8.06
CA LEU A 77 4.38 18.00 7.29
C LEU A 77 2.98 17.76 7.88
N ILE A 78 2.64 16.50 8.17
CA ILE A 78 1.39 16.14 8.83
C ILE A 78 1.32 16.81 10.20
N GLY A 79 2.40 16.80 10.98
CA GLY A 79 2.49 17.49 12.27
C GLY A 79 2.25 19.00 12.13
N ALA A 80 2.82 19.65 11.12
CA ALA A 80 2.63 21.08 10.84
C ALA A 80 1.18 21.40 10.45
N ILE A 81 0.58 20.62 9.55
CA ILE A 81 -0.81 20.81 9.11
C ILE A 81 -1.77 20.53 10.25
N ARG A 82 -1.54 19.47 11.02
CA ARG A 82 -2.30 19.15 12.24
C ARG A 82 -2.29 20.32 13.23
N ASN A 83 -1.13 20.94 13.45
CA ASN A 83 -1.00 22.12 14.31
C ASN A 83 -1.76 23.34 13.74
N GLN A 84 -1.77 23.54 12.41
CA GLN A 84 -2.58 24.59 11.76
C GLN A 84 -4.08 24.41 12.02
N HIS A 85 -4.56 23.17 11.98
CA HIS A 85 -5.96 22.82 12.26
C HIS A 85 -6.27 22.69 13.77
N ARG A 86 -5.32 22.98 14.66
CA ARG A 86 -5.43 22.85 16.13
C ARG A 86 -5.85 21.46 16.60
N VAL A 87 -5.50 20.44 15.83
CA VAL A 87 -5.79 19.04 16.14
C VAL A 87 -4.66 18.47 16.99
N SER A 88 -4.98 17.66 18.01
CA SER A 88 -3.94 16.94 18.75
C SER A 88 -3.59 15.62 18.05
N GLU A 89 -2.36 15.13 18.24
CA GLU A 89 -1.95 13.81 17.73
C GLU A 89 -2.92 12.70 18.14
N LYS A 90 -3.35 12.74 19.41
CA LYS A 90 -4.29 11.78 19.99
C LYS A 90 -5.68 11.87 19.38
N ALA A 91 -6.15 13.08 19.08
CA ALA A 91 -7.41 13.28 18.38
C ALA A 91 -7.32 12.70 16.96
N MET A 92 -6.22 12.96 16.25
CA MET A 92 -5.98 12.45 14.91
C MET A 92 -5.90 10.91 14.91
N ASP A 93 -5.12 10.30 15.82
CA ASP A 93 -5.01 8.85 15.99
C ASP A 93 -6.34 8.18 16.35
N SER A 94 -7.10 8.80 17.25
CA SER A 94 -8.42 8.29 17.63
C SER A 94 -9.39 8.35 16.45
N SER A 95 -9.28 9.39 15.62
CA SER A 95 -10.08 9.56 14.41
C SER A 95 -9.67 8.57 13.32
N PHE A 96 -8.37 8.28 13.18
CA PHE A 96 -7.88 7.23 12.30
C PHE A 96 -8.42 5.86 12.70
N LYS A 97 -8.42 5.54 14.00
CA LYS A 97 -9.01 4.28 14.50
C LYS A 97 -10.52 4.24 14.27
N GLN A 98 -11.21 5.35 14.50
CA GLN A 98 -12.66 5.46 14.34
C GLN A 98 -13.10 5.37 12.86
N HIS A 99 -12.32 5.93 11.95
CA HIS A 99 -12.60 5.95 10.52
C HIS A 99 -11.74 4.95 9.71
N GLN A 100 -11.14 3.96 10.37
CA GLN A 100 -10.30 2.94 9.72
C GLN A 100 -11.08 2.10 8.71
N SER A 101 -12.39 1.93 8.90
CA SER A 101 -13.27 1.21 7.97
C SER A 101 -13.74 2.07 6.79
N ASP A 102 -13.46 3.38 6.81
CA ASP A 102 -13.93 4.30 5.79
C ASP A 102 -13.06 4.22 4.52
N PRO A 103 -13.66 3.96 3.34
CA PRO A 103 -12.91 3.81 2.09
C PRO A 103 -12.17 5.10 1.71
N ASP A 104 -12.72 6.28 2.02
CA ASP A 104 -12.10 7.56 1.64
C ASP A 104 -10.84 7.83 2.45
N VAL A 105 -10.87 7.50 3.75
CA VAL A 105 -9.73 7.69 4.66
C VAL A 105 -8.62 6.69 4.31
N ARG A 106 -8.98 5.45 3.96
CA ARG A 106 -8.02 4.47 3.45
C ARG A 106 -7.37 4.92 2.15
N ALA A 107 -8.17 5.40 1.19
CA ALA A 107 -7.68 5.90 -0.09
C ALA A 107 -6.74 7.09 0.10
N ALA A 108 -7.05 8.03 1.00
CA ALA A 108 -6.19 9.17 1.28
C ALA A 108 -4.85 8.77 1.91
N ILE A 109 -4.85 7.82 2.86
CA ILE A 109 -3.63 7.27 3.46
C ILE A 109 -2.81 6.49 2.41
N GLN A 110 -3.49 5.75 1.54
CA GLN A 110 -2.83 4.97 0.51
C GLN A 110 -2.21 5.86 -0.56
N ASN A 111 -2.90 6.92 -0.99
CA ASN A 111 -2.33 7.94 -1.87
C ASN A 111 -1.06 8.55 -1.27
N MET A 112 -1.06 8.82 0.04
CA MET A 112 0.13 9.32 0.75
C MET A 112 1.29 8.32 0.79
N ARG A 113 1.00 7.01 0.87
CA ARG A 113 2.03 5.94 0.81
C ARG A 113 2.53 5.68 -0.61
N LEU A 114 1.68 5.77 -1.62
CA LEU A 114 2.10 5.66 -3.02
C LEU A 114 3.07 6.78 -3.39
N LEU A 115 2.90 7.96 -2.82
CA LEU A 115 3.80 9.10 -2.97
C LEU A 115 5.21 8.86 -2.36
N SER A 116 5.36 7.95 -1.38
CA SER A 116 6.63 7.63 -0.72
C SER A 116 7.51 6.65 -1.48
N GLY A 117 6.98 5.99 -2.52
CA GLY A 117 7.66 4.85 -3.14
C GLY A 117 7.86 3.65 -2.20
N ALA A 118 7.23 3.64 -1.02
CA ALA A 118 7.06 2.43 -0.24
C ALA A 118 5.99 1.59 -0.93
N ALA A 119 6.43 0.48 -1.54
CA ALA A 119 5.51 -0.62 -1.81
C ALA A 119 4.76 -0.93 -0.50
N PRO A 120 3.45 -1.17 -0.54
CA PRO A 120 2.66 -1.33 0.67
C PRO A 120 3.22 -2.50 1.48
N ALA A 121 3.85 -2.18 2.63
CA ALA A 121 4.07 -3.16 3.67
C ALA A 121 2.69 -3.64 4.11
N ALA A 122 2.32 -4.84 3.68
CA ALA A 122 1.06 -5.45 4.06
C ALA A 122 0.98 -5.50 5.60
N PRO A 123 -0.16 -5.07 6.14
CA PRO A 123 -1.12 -6.05 6.58
C PRO A 123 -2.38 -5.94 5.75
N GLN A 124 -2.86 -7.09 5.27
CA GLN A 124 -4.19 -7.37 4.74
C GLN A 124 -5.18 -6.18 4.70
N GLN A 125 -5.53 -5.80 3.46
CA GLN A 125 -6.77 -5.16 2.97
C GLN A 125 -6.56 -3.84 2.21
N ALA A 126 -7.20 -3.82 1.04
CA ALA A 126 -7.40 -2.72 0.10
C ALA A 126 -6.14 -2.20 -0.61
N ALA A 127 -5.90 -2.75 -1.80
CA ALA A 127 -5.09 -2.15 -2.83
C ALA A 127 -5.91 -1.07 -3.57
N ALA A 128 -5.97 0.17 -3.07
CA ALA A 128 -6.26 1.33 -3.91
C ALA A 128 -4.95 1.81 -4.57
N ALA A 129 -4.56 1.15 -5.64
CA ALA A 129 -3.76 1.82 -6.66
C ALA A 129 -4.64 2.91 -7.26
N SER A 130 -4.17 4.16 -7.19
CA SER A 130 -4.74 5.30 -7.89
C SER A 130 -4.73 5.02 -9.39
N GLY A 131 -5.87 4.56 -9.88
CA GLY A 131 -6.36 4.63 -11.24
C GLY A 131 -7.81 5.09 -11.12
N ALA A 132 -8.27 5.84 -12.12
CA ALA A 132 -9.62 6.38 -12.19
C ALA A 132 -10.70 5.39 -11.74
N GLY A 133 -11.79 5.93 -11.20
CA GLY A 133 -13.02 5.18 -10.95
C GLY A 133 -13.62 4.65 -12.25
N ASP A 134 -13.00 3.61 -12.79
CA ASP A 134 -13.64 2.69 -13.70
C ASP A 134 -13.97 1.47 -12.84
N GLY A 135 -15.26 1.26 -12.64
CA GLY A 135 -15.76 -0.03 -12.16
C GLY A 135 -15.32 -1.15 -13.10
N VAL A 136 -15.79 -2.37 -12.84
CA VAL A 136 -15.55 -3.50 -13.75
C VAL A 136 -15.90 -3.06 -15.17
N PRO A 137 -14.94 -3.05 -16.12
CA PRO A 137 -15.22 -2.66 -17.48
C PRO A 137 -16.38 -3.51 -17.99
N PRO A 138 -17.34 -2.96 -18.76
CA PRO A 138 -18.48 -3.74 -19.25
C PRO A 138 -18.04 -4.94 -20.10
N GLU A 139 -16.82 -4.87 -20.64
CA GLU A 139 -16.20 -5.96 -21.38
C GLU A 139 -15.62 -7.06 -20.49
N LEU A 140 -15.37 -6.82 -19.20
CA LEU A 140 -14.80 -7.77 -18.25
C LEU A 140 -15.90 -8.64 -17.65
N THR A 141 -16.31 -9.65 -18.41
CA THR A 141 -17.32 -10.63 -17.98
C THR A 141 -16.74 -11.66 -17.00
N ARG A 142 -17.62 -12.41 -16.32
CA ARG A 142 -17.23 -13.54 -15.46
C ARG A 142 -16.36 -14.58 -16.19
N ASP A 143 -16.65 -14.86 -17.46
CA ASP A 143 -15.85 -15.79 -18.27
C ASP A 143 -14.45 -15.24 -18.55
N LYS A 144 -14.33 -13.96 -18.89
CA LYS A 144 -13.03 -13.29 -19.07
C LYS A 144 -12.26 -13.22 -17.76
N LEU A 145 -12.92 -12.97 -16.63
CA LEU A 145 -12.28 -13.03 -15.32
C LEU A 145 -11.69 -14.42 -15.07
N ARG A 146 -12.43 -15.49 -15.40
CA ARG A 146 -11.95 -16.86 -15.28
C ARG A 146 -10.72 -17.11 -16.16
N GLU A 147 -10.73 -16.62 -17.39
CA GLU A 147 -9.57 -16.69 -18.30
C GLU A 147 -8.36 -15.94 -17.75
N ILE A 148 -8.55 -14.72 -17.24
CA ILE A 148 -7.50 -13.92 -16.62
C ILE A 148 -6.92 -14.63 -15.40
N MET A 149 -7.76 -15.15 -14.51
CA MET A 149 -7.31 -15.86 -13.31
C MET A 149 -6.57 -17.16 -13.67
N THR A 150 -7.05 -17.89 -14.67
CA THR A 150 -6.37 -19.09 -15.18
C THR A 150 -5.02 -18.75 -15.79
N PHE A 151 -4.96 -17.68 -16.59
CA PHE A 151 -3.72 -17.16 -17.15
C PHE A 151 -2.74 -16.76 -16.04
N ASN A 152 -3.22 -16.04 -15.01
CA ASN A 152 -2.40 -15.67 -13.86
C ASN A 152 -1.82 -16.89 -13.14
N ALA A 153 -2.62 -17.95 -12.91
CA ALA A 153 -2.14 -19.18 -12.31
C ALA A 153 -1.02 -19.84 -13.14
N VAL A 154 -1.21 -19.96 -14.46
CA VAL A 154 -0.22 -20.59 -15.35
C VAL A 154 1.05 -19.75 -15.48
N THR A 155 0.92 -18.43 -15.64
CA THR A 155 2.06 -17.52 -15.76
C THR A 155 2.85 -17.46 -14.47
N LEU A 156 2.17 -17.44 -13.32
CA LEU A 156 2.79 -17.52 -11.99
C LEU A 156 3.64 -18.77 -11.84
N GLU A 157 3.12 -19.95 -12.21
CA GLU A 157 3.88 -21.21 -12.19
C GLU A 157 5.11 -21.16 -13.10
N LYS A 158 4.97 -20.61 -14.32
CA LYS A 158 6.05 -20.52 -15.29
C LYS A 158 7.18 -19.61 -14.80
N GLU A 159 6.84 -18.46 -14.24
CA GLU A 159 7.80 -17.46 -13.77
C GLU A 159 8.39 -17.80 -12.39
N LEU A 160 7.70 -18.56 -11.55
CA LEU A 160 8.26 -19.04 -10.27
C LEU A 160 9.27 -20.17 -10.43
N LYS A 161 9.17 -21.01 -11.46
CA LYS A 161 10.15 -22.09 -11.73
C LYS A 161 11.61 -21.64 -11.71
N PRO A 162 12.05 -20.60 -12.44
CA PRO A 162 13.44 -20.15 -12.40
C PRO A 162 13.83 -19.58 -11.02
N ILE A 163 12.91 -18.89 -10.33
CA ILE A 163 13.14 -18.34 -8.99
C ILE A 163 13.39 -19.49 -7.99
N ARG A 164 12.55 -20.54 -8.02
CA ARG A 164 12.72 -21.74 -7.19
C ARG A 164 14.09 -22.39 -7.42
N LYS A 165 14.50 -22.59 -8.68
CA LYS A 165 15.82 -23.15 -8.99
C LYS A 165 16.97 -22.32 -8.42
N GLN A 166 16.91 -20.99 -8.54
CA GLN A 166 17.92 -20.11 -7.99
C GLN A 166 17.98 -20.21 -6.47
N ILE A 167 16.83 -20.25 -5.79
CA ILE A 167 16.78 -20.40 -4.33
C ILE A 167 17.29 -21.76 -3.89
N GLU A 168 16.96 -22.85 -4.59
CA GLU A 168 17.52 -24.17 -4.30
C GLU A 168 19.05 -24.19 -4.43
N GLU A 169 19.60 -23.52 -5.44
CA GLU A 169 21.05 -23.38 -5.61
C GLU A 169 21.69 -22.54 -4.50
N ILE A 170 21.03 -21.47 -4.06
CA ILE A 170 21.48 -20.67 -2.92
C ILE A 170 21.37 -21.49 -1.63
N ARG A 171 20.29 -22.24 -1.43
CA ARG A 171 20.06 -23.10 -0.25
C ARG A 171 21.08 -24.22 -0.11
N LYS A 172 21.59 -24.76 -1.22
CA LYS A 172 22.74 -25.69 -1.21
C LYS A 172 23.99 -25.09 -0.57
N LYS A 173 24.15 -23.76 -0.60
CA LYS A 173 25.28 -23.02 -0.01
C LYS A 173 24.91 -22.37 1.33
N GLN A 174 23.65 -21.98 1.51
CA GLN A 174 23.11 -21.28 2.67
C GLN A 174 21.69 -21.80 2.98
N PRO A 175 21.55 -22.79 3.88
CA PRO A 175 20.28 -23.49 4.14
C PRO A 175 19.14 -22.56 4.58
N GLU A 176 19.45 -21.41 5.18
CA GLU A 176 18.48 -20.43 5.67
C GLU A 176 18.07 -19.38 4.62
N ALA A 177 18.49 -19.51 3.37
CA ALA A 177 18.14 -18.56 2.32
C ALA A 177 16.61 -18.54 2.10
N GLN A 178 16.03 -17.36 2.34
CA GLN A 178 14.62 -17.07 2.11
C GLN A 178 14.42 -16.37 0.77
N ILE A 179 13.21 -16.47 0.23
CA ILE A 179 12.83 -15.71 -0.97
C ILE A 179 12.88 -14.23 -0.66
N ASN A 180 13.67 -13.48 -1.43
CA ASN A 180 13.68 -12.04 -1.33
C ASN A 180 12.29 -11.48 -1.73
N PRO A 181 11.61 -10.74 -0.83
CA PRO A 181 10.31 -10.15 -1.11
C PRO A 181 10.29 -9.27 -2.37
N GLN A 182 11.41 -8.63 -2.72
CA GLN A 182 11.54 -7.81 -3.93
C GLN A 182 11.42 -8.62 -5.22
N VAL A 183 11.84 -9.89 -5.19
CA VAL A 183 11.73 -10.80 -6.34
C VAL A 183 10.27 -11.18 -6.57
N LEU A 184 9.50 -11.40 -5.50
CA LEU A 184 8.07 -11.66 -5.58
C LEU A 184 7.29 -10.43 -6.04
N ALA A 185 7.65 -9.23 -5.58
CA ALA A 185 7.05 -7.98 -6.04
C ALA A 185 7.32 -7.74 -7.55
N SER A 186 8.55 -7.98 -8.00
CA SER A 186 8.92 -7.85 -9.42
C SER A 186 8.24 -8.89 -10.30
N LEU A 187 8.05 -10.10 -9.78
CA LEU A 187 7.26 -11.16 -10.40
C LEU A 187 5.79 -10.74 -10.55
N GLN A 188 5.18 -10.26 -9.47
CA GLN A 188 3.79 -9.80 -9.48
C GLN A 188 3.61 -8.70 -10.52
N LYS A 189 4.47 -7.68 -10.52
CA LYS A 189 4.44 -6.59 -11.51
C LYS A 189 4.50 -7.09 -12.95
N ARG A 190 5.39 -8.04 -13.27
CA ARG A 190 5.47 -8.63 -14.62
C ARG A 190 4.22 -9.39 -15.02
N ILE A 191 3.57 -10.07 -14.08
CA ILE A 191 2.31 -10.77 -14.35
C ILE A 191 1.21 -9.74 -14.62
N SER A 192 1.11 -8.70 -13.79
CA SER A 192 0.16 -7.60 -13.97
C SER A 192 0.31 -6.92 -15.33
N GLU A 193 1.55 -6.60 -15.75
CA GLU A 193 1.85 -6.03 -17.07
C GLU A 193 1.43 -6.97 -18.22
N GLN A 194 1.60 -8.29 -18.07
CA GLN A 194 1.15 -9.26 -19.06
C GLN A 194 -0.37 -9.35 -19.14
N VAL A 195 -1.08 -9.23 -18.01
CA VAL A 195 -2.54 -9.20 -17.98
C VAL A 195 -3.06 -7.93 -18.64
N GLU A 196 -2.48 -6.78 -18.31
CA GLU A 196 -2.86 -5.49 -18.90
C GLU A 196 -2.62 -5.50 -20.41
N THR A 197 -1.47 -6.01 -20.87
CA THR A 197 -1.15 -6.13 -22.29
C THR A 197 -2.10 -7.07 -23.04
N ARG A 198 -2.52 -8.17 -22.41
CA ARG A 198 -3.30 -9.22 -23.07
C ARG A 198 -4.81 -9.01 -23.00
N TYR A 199 -5.30 -8.43 -21.92
CA TYR A 199 -6.73 -8.32 -21.62
C TYR A 199 -7.19 -6.86 -21.46
N GLY A 200 -6.27 -5.89 -21.51
CA GLY A 200 -6.60 -4.46 -21.39
C GLY A 200 -7.11 -4.07 -20.00
N VAL A 201 -6.90 -4.91 -18.99
CA VAL A 201 -7.39 -4.70 -17.63
C VAL A 201 -6.24 -4.68 -16.64
N ASN A 202 -6.30 -3.74 -15.70
CA ASN A 202 -5.30 -3.62 -14.64
C ASN A 202 -5.70 -4.42 -13.38
N ASP A 203 -4.76 -4.58 -12.45
CA ASP A 203 -4.98 -5.33 -11.21
C ASP A 203 -6.18 -4.82 -10.39
N ALA A 204 -6.43 -3.50 -10.38
CA ALA A 204 -7.56 -2.92 -9.66
C ALA A 204 -8.90 -3.37 -10.26
N GLN A 205 -9.01 -3.39 -11.59
CA GLN A 205 -10.20 -3.85 -12.31
C GLN A 205 -10.40 -5.37 -12.15
N VAL A 206 -9.33 -6.16 -12.16
CA VAL A 206 -9.42 -7.60 -11.89
C VAL A 206 -9.90 -7.84 -10.47
N MET A 207 -9.39 -7.11 -9.48
CA MET A 207 -9.81 -7.22 -8.08
C MET A 207 -11.27 -6.77 -7.89
N ALA A 208 -11.68 -5.67 -8.52
CA ALA A 208 -13.06 -5.22 -8.53
C ALA A 208 -13.98 -6.30 -9.13
N ALA A 209 -13.57 -6.96 -10.23
CA ALA A 209 -14.34 -8.04 -10.85
C ALA A 209 -14.42 -9.30 -9.98
N VAL A 210 -13.35 -9.63 -9.25
CA VAL A 210 -13.36 -10.73 -8.27
C VAL A 210 -14.37 -10.48 -7.16
N GLU A 211 -14.47 -9.23 -6.68
CA GLU A 211 -15.44 -8.84 -5.66
C GLU A 211 -16.86 -8.76 -6.21
N GLU A 212 -17.06 -8.13 -7.37
CA GLU A 212 -18.36 -7.97 -8.02
C GLU A 212 -18.99 -9.31 -8.42
N PHE A 213 -18.20 -10.24 -8.96
CA PHE A 213 -18.68 -11.57 -9.34
C PHE A 213 -18.64 -12.60 -8.22
N GLY A 214 -18.22 -12.22 -7.00
CA GLY A 214 -18.15 -13.14 -5.86
C GLY A 214 -17.21 -14.33 -6.10
N ALA A 215 -16.16 -14.16 -6.90
CA ALA A 215 -15.31 -15.25 -7.38
C ALA A 215 -14.58 -16.01 -6.24
N ARG A 216 -14.53 -15.46 -5.02
CA ARG A 216 -13.97 -16.15 -3.84
C ARG A 216 -14.84 -17.28 -3.32
N GLU A 217 -16.16 -17.17 -3.49
CA GLU A 217 -17.14 -18.14 -2.98
C GLU A 217 -17.68 -19.03 -4.11
N ASP A 218 -17.37 -18.68 -5.36
CA ASP A 218 -17.82 -19.36 -6.56
C ASP A 218 -17.01 -20.64 -6.85
N PRO A 219 -17.67 -21.82 -6.93
CA PRO A 219 -17.01 -23.09 -7.25
C PRO A 219 -16.22 -23.06 -8.55
N ALA A 220 -16.62 -22.26 -9.55
CA ALA A 220 -15.95 -22.18 -10.84
C ALA A 220 -14.53 -21.57 -10.77
N PHE A 221 -14.22 -20.83 -9.70
CA PHE A 221 -12.94 -20.17 -9.48
C PHE A 221 -12.11 -20.83 -8.37
N LYS A 222 -12.74 -21.69 -7.56
CA LYS A 222 -12.11 -22.36 -6.42
C LYS A 222 -10.85 -23.12 -6.81
N ASP A 223 -10.90 -23.90 -7.88
CA ASP A 223 -9.74 -24.68 -8.35
C ASP A 223 -8.58 -23.77 -8.77
N ILE A 224 -8.86 -22.63 -9.40
CA ILE A 224 -7.86 -21.65 -9.83
C ILE A 224 -7.23 -20.96 -8.62
N LEU A 225 -8.05 -20.55 -7.65
CA LEU A 225 -7.58 -19.93 -6.40
C LEU A 225 -6.73 -20.89 -5.58
N THR A 226 -7.16 -22.15 -5.45
CA THR A 226 -6.37 -23.21 -4.79
C THR A 226 -5.05 -23.43 -5.51
N ARG A 227 -5.04 -23.44 -6.84
CA ARG A 227 -3.82 -23.58 -7.63
C ARG A 227 -2.83 -22.44 -7.41
N ILE A 228 -3.31 -21.19 -7.39
CA ILE A 228 -2.50 -20.01 -7.09
C ILE A 228 -1.94 -20.10 -5.65
N ALA A 229 -2.79 -20.42 -4.67
CA ALA A 229 -2.38 -20.55 -3.28
C ALA A 229 -1.30 -21.63 -3.10
N ASN A 230 -1.51 -22.82 -3.65
CA ASN A 230 -0.54 -23.92 -3.59
C ASN A 230 0.79 -23.52 -4.25
N THR A 231 0.74 -22.82 -5.38
CA THR A 231 1.94 -22.35 -6.08
C THR A 231 2.78 -21.40 -5.23
N PHE A 232 2.13 -20.51 -4.46
CA PHE A 232 2.81 -19.64 -3.51
C PHE A 232 3.33 -20.40 -2.28
N THR A 233 2.52 -21.29 -1.69
CA THR A 233 2.92 -22.08 -0.51
C THR A 233 4.12 -22.95 -0.81
N GLU A 234 4.12 -23.67 -1.93
CA GLU A 234 5.25 -24.48 -2.37
C GLU A 234 6.48 -23.64 -2.76
N ALA A 235 6.28 -22.40 -3.24
CA ALA A 235 7.41 -21.53 -3.55
C ALA A 235 8.06 -20.97 -2.28
N LEU A 236 7.28 -20.68 -1.24
CA LEU A 236 7.75 -20.07 0.00
C LEU A 236 8.33 -21.06 1.02
N GLN A 237 8.16 -22.37 0.79
CA GLN A 237 8.74 -23.45 1.61
C GLN A 237 10.19 -23.72 1.21
#